data_AF-A0A9N9N345-F1
#
_entry.id   AF-A0A9N9N345-F1
#
_cell.length_a   1.000
_cell.length_b   1.000
_cell.length_c   1.000
_cell.angle_alpha   90.00
_cell.angle_beta   90.00
_cell.angle_gamma   90.00
#
_symmetry.space_group_name_H-M   'P 1'
#
loop_
_entity.id
_entity.type
_entity.pdbx_description
1 polymer ?
#
loop_
_entity_poly.entity_id
_entity_poly.type
_entity_poly.pdbx_seq_one_letter_code
_entity_poly.pdbx_strand_id
1 'polypeptide(L)'
;MSKETSRKLFVTIVDEIHQAYKRMRDLYEFAKYNRRVCDSLIRRVESVELELRDMLKTRINEDNEYYENMKFHKKKEKEFYIQENHFTTREFYSNDNAYTMQQLLNNIHDMEKFIDELSHLRTYFTGKSIETTFYELTKKFDMYVKALNVKMDVDVYSETVSLKMDISNFET
;
A
#
# COMPACT_ATOMS: atom_id res chain seq x y z
N MET A 1 8.02 16.77 12.70
CA MET A 1 6.95 15.97 13.32
C MET A 1 7.55 15.18 14.49
N SER A 2 6.79 14.92 15.56
CA SER A 2 7.28 14.05 16.66
C SER A 2 7.15 12.57 16.29
N LYS A 3 7.97 11.66 16.87
CA LYS A 3 7.89 10.21 16.62
C LYS A 3 6.48 9.66 16.87
N GLU A 4 5.86 10.10 17.97
CA GLU A 4 4.50 9.70 18.33
C GLU A 4 3.45 10.19 17.33
N THR A 5 3.63 11.41 16.82
CA THR A 5 2.77 11.96 15.75
C THR A 5 2.92 11.16 14.46
N SER A 6 4.15 10.82 14.06
CA SER A 6 4.40 10.00 12.87
C SER A 6 3.78 8.61 13.02
N ARG A 7 3.95 7.96 14.17
CA ARG A 7 3.36 6.64 14.43
C ARG A 7 1.84 6.65 14.30
N LYS A 8 1.17 7.62 14.94
CA LYS A 8 -0.29 7.78 14.85
C LYS A 8 -0.74 8.00 13.41
N LEU A 9 -0.02 8.85 12.66
CA LEU A 9 -0.31 9.10 11.25
C LEU A 9 -0.24 7.82 10.43
N PHE A 10 0.80 6.99 10.62
CA PHE A 10 0.93 5.71 9.89
C PHE A 10 -0.23 4.77 10.19
N VAL A 11 -0.60 4.62 11.46
CA VAL A 11 -1.74 3.78 11.85
C VAL A 11 -3.02 4.28 11.17
N THR A 12 -3.29 5.58 11.23
CA THR A 12 -4.45 6.19 10.56
C THR A 12 -4.43 5.94 9.05
N ILE A 13 -3.28 6.11 8.39
CA ILE A 13 -3.17 5.90 6.94
C ILE A 13 -3.40 4.42 6.59
N VAL A 14 -2.82 3.48 7.33
CA VAL A 14 -3.03 2.04 7.05
C VAL A 14 -4.48 1.64 7.25
N ASP A 15 -5.16 2.20 8.25
CA ASP A 15 -6.59 1.97 8.42
C ASP A 15 -7.41 2.58 7.27
N GLU A 16 -7.07 3.76 6.77
CA GLU A 16 -7.76 4.34 5.60
C GLU A 16 -7.48 3.54 4.32
N ILE A 17 -6.25 3.04 4.12
CA ILE A 17 -5.92 2.13 3.01
C ILE A 17 -6.81 0.89 3.04
N HIS A 18 -7.02 0.31 4.22
CA HIS A 18 -7.94 -0.84 4.38
C HIS A 18 -9.39 -0.48 4.07
N GLN A 19 -9.85 0.69 4.50
CA GLN A 19 -11.21 1.13 4.14
C GLN A 19 -11.33 1.35 2.62
N ALA A 20 -10.32 1.94 1.98
CA ALA A 20 -10.28 2.09 0.52
C ALA A 20 -10.30 0.75 -0.21
N TYR A 21 -9.50 -0.24 0.24
CA TYR A 21 -9.53 -1.60 -0.29
C TYR A 21 -10.94 -2.22 -0.23
N LYS A 22 -11.63 -2.10 0.91
CA LYS A 22 -13.00 -2.59 1.06
C LYS A 22 -13.95 -1.91 0.08
N ARG A 23 -13.89 -0.58 -0.04
CA ARG A 23 -14.73 0.17 -0.99
C ARG A 23 -14.45 -0.24 -2.43
N MET A 24 -13.18 -0.39 -2.82
CA MET A 24 -12.79 -0.88 -4.15
C MET A 24 -13.35 -2.28 -4.43
N ARG A 25 -13.33 -3.17 -3.44
CA ARG A 25 -13.93 -4.51 -3.55
C ARG A 25 -15.44 -4.46 -3.74
N ASP A 26 -16.14 -3.64 -2.95
CA ASP A 26 -17.58 -3.47 -3.07
C ASP A 26 -17.95 -2.95 -4.47
N LEU A 27 -17.20 -1.98 -5.01
CA LEU A 27 -17.36 -1.49 -6.38
C LEU A 27 -17.16 -2.61 -7.43
N TYR A 28 -16.15 -3.45 -7.23
CA TYR A 28 -15.85 -4.57 -8.14
C TYR A 28 -16.94 -5.65 -8.18
N GLU A 29 -17.57 -5.96 -7.05
CA GLU A 29 -18.65 -6.96 -7.01
C GLU A 29 -19.80 -6.61 -7.97
N PHE A 30 -20.04 -5.31 -8.19
CA PHE A 30 -21.05 -4.80 -9.13
C PHE A 30 -20.50 -4.45 -10.53
N ALA A 31 -19.18 -4.44 -10.72
CA ALA A 31 -18.56 -4.09 -11.98
C ALA A 31 -18.84 -5.12 -13.08
N LYS A 32 -19.51 -4.69 -14.16
CA LYS A 32 -19.87 -5.53 -15.31
C LYS A 32 -18.78 -5.59 -16.40
N TYR A 33 -17.92 -4.57 -16.47
CA TYR A 33 -16.92 -4.39 -17.52
C TYR A 33 -15.51 -4.23 -16.92
N ASN A 34 -14.46 -4.40 -17.74
CA ASN A 34 -13.05 -4.16 -17.37
C ASN A 34 -12.54 -4.87 -16.11
N ARG A 35 -13.17 -6.02 -15.76
CA ARG A 35 -12.89 -6.77 -14.53
C ARG A 35 -11.42 -7.11 -14.34
N ARG A 36 -10.70 -7.41 -15.41
CA ARG A 36 -9.26 -7.71 -15.34
C ARG A 36 -8.43 -6.53 -14.82
N VAL A 37 -8.74 -5.31 -15.26
CA VAL A 37 -8.06 -4.09 -14.82
C VAL A 37 -8.38 -3.82 -13.36
N CYS A 38 -9.67 -3.88 -12.99
CA CYS A 38 -10.11 -3.65 -11.61
C CYS A 38 -9.54 -4.69 -10.63
N ASP A 39 -9.59 -5.98 -10.98
CA ASP A 39 -9.04 -7.07 -10.16
C ASP A 39 -7.55 -6.86 -9.91
N SER A 40 -6.79 -6.49 -10.95
CA SER A 40 -5.35 -6.24 -10.81
C SER A 40 -5.05 -5.05 -9.87
N LEU A 41 -5.83 -3.98 -9.92
CA LEU A 41 -5.68 -2.86 -8.99
C LEU A 41 -6.03 -3.26 -7.57
N ILE A 42 -7.13 -4.01 -7.36
CA ILE A 42 -7.56 -4.46 -6.04
C ILE A 42 -6.52 -5.36 -5.39
N ARG A 43 -5.98 -6.35 -6.12
CA ARG A 43 -4.95 -7.25 -5.60
C ARG A 43 -3.66 -6.53 -5.20
N ARG A 44 -3.27 -5.48 -5.93
CA ARG A 44 -2.14 -4.61 -5.54
C ARG A 44 -2.39 -3.94 -4.19
N VAL A 45 -3.56 -3.34 -4.04
CA VAL A 45 -3.92 -2.65 -2.79
C VAL A 45 -4.02 -3.65 -1.64
N GLU A 46 -4.62 -4.82 -1.86
CA GLU A 46 -4.71 -5.90 -0.86
C GLU A 46 -3.34 -6.37 -0.39
N SER A 47 -2.42 -6.70 -1.31
CA SER A 47 -1.08 -7.17 -0.96
C SER A 47 -0.32 -6.17 -0.10
N VAL A 48 -0.40 -4.88 -0.46
CA VAL A 48 0.28 -3.80 0.27
C VAL A 48 -0.40 -3.51 1.62
N GLU A 49 -1.72 -3.55 1.67
CA GLU A 49 -2.50 -3.38 2.90
C GLU A 49 -2.12 -4.44 3.94
N LEU A 50 -2.05 -5.70 3.52
CA LEU A 50 -1.69 -6.82 4.40
C LEU A 50 -0.26 -6.69 4.93
N GLU A 51 0.71 -6.40 4.06
CA GLU A 51 2.11 -6.23 4.45
C GLU A 51 2.28 -5.02 5.40
N LEU A 52 1.64 -3.88 5.10
CA LEU A 52 1.70 -2.70 5.97
C LEU A 52 1.09 -2.98 7.36
N ARG A 53 -0.01 -3.74 7.42
CA ARG A 53 -0.58 -4.16 8.71
C ARG A 53 0.36 -5.08 9.48
N ASP A 54 1.02 -6.01 8.80
CA ASP A 54 1.99 -6.92 9.44
C ASP A 54 3.22 -6.17 9.97
N MET A 55 3.76 -5.24 9.17
CA MET A 55 4.85 -4.35 9.58
C MET A 55 4.46 -3.52 10.81
N LEU A 56 3.24 -2.95 10.85
CA LEU A 56 2.77 -2.21 12.02
C LEU A 56 2.61 -3.10 13.25
N LYS A 57 2.04 -4.31 13.11
CA LYS A 57 1.88 -5.26 14.22
C LYS A 57 3.22 -5.68 14.81
N THR A 58 4.18 -6.05 13.97
CA THR A 58 5.53 -6.44 14.39
C THR A 58 6.17 -5.33 15.22
N ARG A 59 6.10 -4.08 14.75
CA ARG A 59 6.70 -2.93 15.46
C ARG A 59 5.97 -2.54 16.75
N ILE A 60 4.65 -2.71 16.81
CA ILE A 60 3.90 -2.54 18.06
C ILE A 60 4.32 -3.60 19.09
N ASN A 61 4.52 -4.84 18.65
CA ASN A 61 4.94 -5.93 19.52
C ASN A 61 6.39 -5.76 20.00
N GLU A 62 7.30 -5.33 19.12
CA GLU A 62 8.69 -4.98 19.47
C GLU A 62 8.76 -3.88 20.54
N ASP A 63 7.94 -2.82 20.40
CA ASP A 63 7.86 -1.76 21.41
C ASP A 63 7.37 -2.33 22.76
N ASN A 64 6.34 -3.19 22.76
CA ASN A 64 5.80 -3.78 23.98
C ASN A 64 6.79 -4.73 24.66
N GLU A 65 7.45 -5.59 23.90
CA GLU A 65 8.50 -6.48 24.40
C GLU A 65 9.69 -5.67 24.96
N TYR A 66 10.08 -4.59 24.29
CA TYR A 66 11.08 -3.66 24.79
C TYR A 66 10.70 -3.09 26.17
N TYR A 67 9.46 -2.63 26.36
CA TYR A 67 9.00 -2.09 27.64
C TYR A 67 9.00 -3.14 28.76
N GLU A 68 8.61 -4.39 28.47
CA GLU A 68 8.64 -5.46 29.45
C GLU A 68 10.08 -5.87 29.80
N ASN A 69 10.95 -6.05 28.81
CA ASN A 69 12.36 -6.41 29.03
C ASN A 69 13.12 -5.31 29.78
N MET A 70 12.80 -4.02 29.55
CA MET A 70 13.41 -2.90 30.26
C MET A 70 13.12 -2.91 31.77
N LYS A 71 12.08 -3.60 32.25
CA LYS A 71 11.84 -3.77 33.69
C LYS A 71 12.92 -4.64 34.36
N PHE A 72 13.58 -5.53 33.63
CA PHE A 72 14.44 -6.58 34.20
C PHE A 72 15.95 -6.42 33.94
N HIS A 73 16.40 -5.58 33.00
CA HIS A 73 17.83 -5.47 32.65
C HIS A 73 18.66 -4.45 33.46
N LYS A 74 19.97 -4.71 33.59
CA LYS A 74 20.98 -3.80 34.19
C LYS A 74 21.34 -2.67 33.20
N LYS A 75 21.84 -1.54 33.72
CA LYS A 75 22.02 -0.26 32.99
C LYS A 75 22.76 -0.36 31.64
N LYS A 76 23.83 -1.15 31.52
CA LYS A 76 24.61 -1.29 30.27
C LYS A 76 23.91 -2.14 29.19
N GLU A 77 23.19 -3.19 29.60
CA GLU A 77 22.41 -4.03 28.66
C GLU A 77 21.22 -3.24 28.10
N LYS A 78 20.63 -2.36 28.92
CA LYS A 78 19.60 -1.41 28.48
C LYS A 78 20.10 -0.48 27.38
N GLU A 79 21.28 0.11 27.52
CA GLU A 79 21.83 1.06 26.54
C GLU A 79 22.08 0.41 25.16
N PHE A 80 22.52 -0.85 25.13
CA PHE A 80 22.72 -1.61 23.88
C PHE A 80 21.39 -1.95 23.19
N TYR A 81 20.42 -2.52 23.92
CA TYR A 81 19.09 -2.85 23.39
C TYR A 81 18.31 -1.60 22.92
N ILE A 82 18.52 -0.46 23.57
CA ILE A 82 17.92 0.82 23.17
C ILE A 82 18.44 1.28 21.80
N GLN A 83 19.71 1.04 21.44
CA GLN A 83 20.24 1.57 20.18
C GLN A 83 19.72 0.83 18.95
N GLU A 84 19.65 -0.50 18.98
CA GLU A 84 19.35 -1.30 17.79
C GLU A 84 17.86 -1.27 17.41
N ASN A 85 16.95 -1.50 18.37
CA ASN A 85 15.49 -1.48 18.13
C ASN A 85 14.92 -0.07 17.93
N HIS A 86 15.54 0.95 18.54
CA HIS A 86 15.09 2.33 18.41
C HIS A 86 15.58 2.99 17.10
N PHE A 87 16.56 2.39 16.42
CA PHE A 87 17.05 2.85 15.12
C PHE A 87 16.09 2.44 13.99
N THR A 88 15.77 1.15 13.87
CA THR A 88 14.90 0.61 12.80
C THR A 88 13.48 1.17 12.84
N THR A 89 12.91 1.34 14.04
CA THR A 89 11.59 1.95 14.22
C THR A 89 11.58 3.45 13.91
N ARG A 90 12.71 4.14 14.11
CA ARG A 90 12.83 5.58 13.84
C ARG A 90 12.97 5.88 12.35
N GLU A 91 13.67 5.02 11.61
CA GLU A 91 13.75 5.11 10.15
C GLU A 91 12.39 4.83 9.50
N PHE A 92 11.64 3.85 10.02
CA PHE A 92 10.30 3.53 9.51
C PHE A 92 9.32 4.71 9.65
N TYR A 93 9.22 5.32 10.84
CA TYR A 93 8.35 6.49 11.09
C TYR A 93 9.01 7.84 10.74
N SER A 94 9.94 7.86 9.78
CA SER A 94 10.57 9.07 9.29
C SER A 94 9.57 10.01 8.60
N ASN A 95 9.91 11.30 8.48
CA ASN A 95 9.06 12.25 7.76
C ASN A 95 8.95 11.88 6.27
N ASP A 96 10.01 11.34 5.67
CA ASP A 96 10.02 10.95 4.26
C ASP A 96 9.09 9.76 4.02
N ASN A 97 9.10 8.78 4.91
CA ASN A 97 8.15 7.67 4.84
C ASN A 97 6.73 8.13 5.15
N ALA A 98 6.54 9.09 6.06
CA ALA A 98 5.21 9.66 6.33
C ALA A 98 4.63 10.34 5.08
N TYR A 99 5.45 11.13 4.38
CA TYR A 99 5.07 11.74 3.12
C TYR A 99 4.76 10.67 2.06
N THR A 100 5.62 9.66 1.93
CA THR A 100 5.45 8.57 0.98
C THR A 100 4.17 7.76 1.24
N MET A 101 3.86 7.46 2.51
CA MET A 101 2.60 6.82 2.93
C MET A 101 1.37 7.66 2.52
N GLN A 102 1.44 8.97 2.70
CA GLN A 102 0.34 9.85 2.28
C GLN A 102 0.18 9.87 0.75
N GLN A 103 1.29 9.87 0.00
CA GLN A 103 1.24 9.79 -1.46
C GLN A 103 0.68 8.45 -1.94
N LEU A 104 1.05 7.34 -1.29
CA LEU A 104 0.48 6.03 -1.55
C LEU A 104 -1.03 6.03 -1.33
N LEU A 105 -1.51 6.56 -0.20
CA LEU A 105 -2.94 6.65 0.08
C LEU A 105 -3.68 7.49 -0.97
N ASN A 106 -3.14 8.65 -1.34
CA ASN A 106 -3.73 9.48 -2.38
C ASN A 106 -3.83 8.73 -3.71
N ASN A 107 -2.79 7.99 -4.08
CA ASN A 107 -2.78 7.19 -5.30
C ASN A 107 -3.77 6.01 -5.24
N ILE A 108 -3.98 5.40 -4.06
CA ILE A 108 -5.02 4.38 -3.85
C ILE A 108 -6.42 4.98 -4.02
N HIS A 109 -6.67 6.20 -3.53
CA HIS A 109 -7.95 6.89 -3.79
C HIS A 109 -8.15 7.21 -5.27
N ASP A 110 -7.09 7.52 -6.01
CA ASP A 110 -7.20 7.70 -7.46
C ASP A 110 -7.50 6.37 -8.18
N MET A 111 -6.94 5.25 -7.71
CA MET A 111 -7.31 3.90 -8.17
C MET A 111 -8.77 3.57 -7.85
N GLU A 112 -9.23 3.92 -6.65
CA GLU A 112 -10.62 3.74 -6.20
C GLU A 112 -11.60 4.46 -7.13
N LYS A 113 -11.35 5.75 -7.43
CA LYS A 113 -12.15 6.53 -8.38
C LYS A 113 -12.11 5.92 -9.78
N PHE A 114 -10.95 5.47 -10.24
CA PHE A 114 -10.83 4.85 -11.55
C PHE A 114 -11.64 3.53 -11.64
N ILE A 115 -11.63 2.72 -10.59
CA ILE A 115 -12.49 1.53 -10.52
C ILE A 115 -13.97 1.91 -10.53
N ASP A 116 -14.36 2.95 -9.80
CA ASP A 116 -15.74 3.45 -9.78
C ASP A 116 -16.19 3.89 -11.18
N GLU A 117 -15.36 4.64 -11.90
CA GLU A 117 -15.60 5.05 -13.28
C GLU A 117 -15.75 3.83 -14.22
N LEU A 118 -14.84 2.85 -14.12
CA LEU A 118 -14.90 1.61 -14.91
C LEU A 118 -16.15 0.77 -14.60
N SER A 119 -16.66 0.83 -13.37
CA SER A 119 -17.82 0.06 -12.92
C SER A 119 -19.13 0.61 -13.49
N HIS A 120 -19.22 1.92 -13.70
CA HIS A 120 -20.43 2.60 -14.19
C HIS A 120 -20.51 2.75 -15.72
N LEU A 121 -19.38 2.67 -16.43
CA LEU A 121 -19.34 2.98 -17.86
C LEU A 121 -19.66 1.78 -18.76
N ARG A 122 -20.67 1.94 -19.62
CA ARG A 122 -21.05 0.93 -20.64
C ARG A 122 -20.12 0.88 -21.85
N THR A 123 -19.47 1.97 -22.28
CA THR A 123 -18.86 2.01 -23.65
C THR A 123 -17.83 3.11 -23.99
N TYR A 124 -17.51 4.09 -23.14
CA TYR A 124 -16.90 5.36 -23.61
C TYR A 124 -15.38 5.57 -23.42
N PHE A 125 -14.68 4.68 -22.74
CA PHE A 125 -13.22 4.72 -22.80
C PHE A 125 -12.72 3.94 -24.02
N THR A 126 -11.84 4.56 -24.82
CA THR A 126 -11.02 3.81 -25.77
C THR A 126 -10.06 2.94 -24.95
N GLY A 127 -9.80 1.68 -25.34
CA GLY A 127 -8.88 0.79 -24.59
C GLY A 127 -7.54 1.46 -24.24
N LYS A 128 -7.04 2.30 -25.16
CA LYS A 128 -5.83 3.11 -25.02
C LYS A 128 -5.83 4.11 -23.85
N SER A 129 -6.98 4.69 -23.53
CA SER A 129 -7.09 5.63 -22.40
C SER A 129 -7.17 4.88 -21.05
N ILE A 130 -7.82 3.71 -21.01
CA ILE A 130 -7.78 2.82 -19.83
C ILE A 130 -6.35 2.35 -19.57
N GLU A 131 -5.63 1.92 -20.62
CA GLU A 131 -4.25 1.44 -20.48
C GLU A 131 -3.32 2.51 -19.92
N THR A 132 -3.43 3.73 -20.46
CA THR A 132 -2.60 4.86 -20.04
C THR A 132 -2.86 5.20 -18.57
N THR A 133 -4.13 5.34 -18.18
CA THR A 133 -4.50 5.64 -16.79
C THR A 133 -4.07 4.52 -15.85
N PHE A 134 -4.32 3.25 -16.21
CA PHE A 134 -3.88 2.10 -15.42
C PHE A 134 -2.36 2.12 -15.20
N TYR A 135 -1.58 2.29 -16.28
CA TYR A 135 -0.13 2.28 -16.19
C TYR A 135 0.43 3.42 -15.33
N GLU A 136 -0.13 4.62 -15.45
CA GLU A 136 0.28 5.76 -14.63
C GLU A 136 -0.03 5.54 -13.15
N LEU A 137 -1.21 4.99 -12.84
CA LEU A 137 -1.60 4.67 -11.48
C LEU A 137 -0.69 3.60 -10.87
N THR A 138 -0.49 2.48 -11.56
CA THR A 138 0.35 1.38 -11.05
C THR A 138 1.82 1.78 -10.96
N LYS A 139 2.33 2.59 -11.89
CA LYS A 139 3.72 3.07 -11.84
C LYS A 139 3.98 3.93 -10.60
N LYS A 140 3.05 4.85 -10.28
CA LYS A 140 3.13 5.66 -9.05
C LYS A 140 3.06 4.77 -7.81
N PHE A 141 2.10 3.85 -7.78
CA PHE A 141 1.93 2.89 -6.70
C PHE A 141 3.21 2.09 -6.42
N ASP A 142 3.75 1.42 -7.43
CA ASP A 142 4.95 0.59 -7.33
C ASP A 142 6.17 1.39 -6.85
N MET A 143 6.28 2.65 -7.29
CA MET A 143 7.32 3.58 -6.84
C MET A 143 7.20 3.86 -5.33
N TYR A 144 5.99 4.12 -4.82
CA TYR A 144 5.77 4.37 -3.39
C TYR A 144 5.99 3.12 -2.55
N VAL A 145 5.47 1.96 -2.99
CA VAL A 145 5.68 0.66 -2.35
C VAL A 145 7.17 0.35 -2.20
N LYS A 146 7.93 0.54 -3.28
CA LYS A 146 9.39 0.36 -3.27
C LYS A 146 10.09 1.34 -2.34
N ALA A 147 9.69 2.61 -2.32
CA ALA A 147 10.28 3.62 -1.44
C ALA A 147 10.03 3.30 0.05
N LEU A 148 8.91 2.66 0.38
CA LEU A 148 8.59 2.22 1.74
C LEU A 148 9.23 0.86 2.11
N ASN A 149 9.94 0.22 1.18
CA ASN A 149 10.44 -1.15 1.30
C ASN A 149 9.35 -2.17 1.68
N VAL A 150 8.13 -1.95 1.20
CA VAL A 150 7.01 -2.88 1.37
C VAL A 150 7.17 -4.01 0.37
N LYS A 151 7.02 -5.25 0.84
CA LYS A 151 7.01 -6.42 -0.05
C LYS A 151 5.65 -6.51 -0.72
N MET A 152 5.66 -6.72 -2.04
CA MET A 152 4.47 -7.01 -2.83
C MET A 152 4.65 -8.36 -3.50
N ASP A 153 3.57 -9.13 -3.60
CA ASP A 153 3.59 -10.47 -4.19
C ASP A 153 4.05 -10.45 -5.66
N VAL A 154 4.89 -11.42 -6.03
CA VAL A 154 5.50 -11.56 -7.37
C VAL A 154 4.43 -11.85 -8.42
N ASP A 155 3.36 -12.55 -8.04
CA ASP A 155 2.25 -12.88 -8.94
C ASP A 155 1.53 -11.63 -9.44
N VAL A 156 1.38 -10.61 -8.58
CA VAL A 156 0.78 -9.31 -8.92
C VAL A 156 1.62 -8.52 -9.92
N TYR A 157 2.96 -8.62 -9.84
CA TYR A 157 3.86 -8.03 -10.83
C TYR A 157 3.75 -8.72 -12.20
N SER A 158 3.64 -10.05 -12.21
CA SER A 158 3.52 -10.83 -13.45
C SER A 158 2.21 -10.54 -14.21
N GLU A 159 1.10 -10.36 -13.48
CA GLU A 159 -0.20 -9.99 -14.06
C GLU A 159 -0.17 -8.63 -14.76
N THR A 160 0.62 -7.66 -14.26
CA THR A 160 0.84 -6.36 -14.93
C THR A 160 1.41 -6.51 -16.34
N VAL A 161 2.31 -7.47 -16.55
CA VAL A 161 2.95 -7.72 -17.84
C VAL A 161 1.96 -8.40 -18.79
N SER A 162 1.18 -9.35 -18.27
CA SER A 162 0.11 -10.03 -19.03
C SER A 162 -1.00 -9.07 -19.46
N LEU A 163 -1.41 -8.14 -18.60
CA LEU A 163 -2.43 -7.13 -18.93
C LEU A 163 -1.98 -6.15 -20.00
N LYS A 164 -0.69 -5.75 -20.00
CA LYS A 164 -0.13 -4.94 -21.09
C LYS A 164 -0.25 -5.66 -22.44
N MET A 165 0.04 -6.96 -22.47
CA MET A 165 -0.09 -7.77 -23.69
C MET A 165 -1.55 -7.92 -24.12
N ASP A 166 -2.46 -8.20 -23.19
CA ASP A 166 -3.89 -8.37 -23.46
C ASP A 166 -4.54 -7.09 -24.00
N ILE A 167 -4.21 -5.92 -23.45
CA ILE A 167 -4.78 -4.64 -23.90
C ILE A 167 -4.25 -4.25 -25.28
N SER A 168 -2.96 -4.48 -25.55
CA SER A 168 -2.36 -4.22 -26.86
C SER A 168 -2.91 -5.09 -28.01
N ASN A 169 -3.43 -6.28 -27.69
CA ASN A 169 -3.99 -7.22 -28.68
C ASN A 169 -5.44 -6.89 -29.11
N PHE A 170 -6.10 -5.93 -28.47
CA PHE A 170 -7.41 -5.42 -28.93
C PHE A 170 -7.29 -4.33 -30.02
N GLU A 171 -6.06 -3.96 -30.42
CA GLU A 171 -5.79 -2.93 -31.44
C GLU A 171 -5.53 -3.49 -32.87
N THR A 172 -5.75 -4.80 -33.12
CA THR A 172 -5.65 -5.43 -34.46
C THR A 172 -6.97 -6.05 -34.90
#